data_AF-A0A368DKT1-F1
#
_entry.id   AF-A0A368DKT1-F1
#
_cell.length_a   1.000
_cell.length_b   1.000
_cell.length_c   1.000
_cell.angle_alpha   90.00
_cell.angle_beta   90.00
_cell.angle_gamma   90.00
#
_symmetry.space_group_name_H-M   'P 1'
#
loop_
_entity.id
_entity.type
_entity.pdbx_description
1 polymer ?
#
loop_
_entity_poly.entity_id
_entity_poly.type
_entity_poly.pdbx_seq_one_letter_code
_entity_poly.pdbx_strand_id
1 'polypeptide(L)'
;MQIALAQDNELKGKGQIYTPEQLEMLKAQKEAVLQNREEFKASLSDEQLAILENKELNRKERQEALRATFTDAQKDLLAARKAEIKVLKEELRATITDEQRQALRQRRKQMKNRLRNMKERKEQFEERKQNWKERKKKNG
;
A
#
# COMPACT_ATOMS: atom_id res chain seq x y z
N MET A 1 -1.18 21.33 10.02
CA MET A 1 -1.29 20.00 10.68
C MET A 1 -0.14 19.12 10.17
N GLN A 2 0.68 18.63 11.09
CA GLN A 2 2.02 18.08 10.87
C GLN A 2 2.00 16.68 10.23
N ILE A 3 2.10 16.58 8.89
CA ILE A 3 2.29 15.29 8.19
C ILE A 3 3.73 15.11 7.66
N ALA A 4 4.56 16.17 7.64
CA ALA A 4 5.92 16.12 7.09
C ALA A 4 6.88 15.19 7.87
N LEU A 5 6.78 15.17 9.20
CA LEU A 5 7.78 14.51 10.08
C LEU A 5 7.80 12.98 10.01
N ALA A 6 6.72 12.33 9.55
CA ALA A 6 6.67 10.87 9.44
C ALA A 6 7.33 10.34 8.14
N GLN A 7 7.39 11.16 7.08
CA GLN A 7 7.95 10.75 5.78
C GLN A 7 9.48 10.82 5.78
N ASP A 8 10.07 11.78 6.50
CA ASP A 8 11.52 11.95 6.59
C ASP A 8 12.20 10.78 7.32
N ASN A 9 11.51 10.14 8.26
CA ASN A 9 12.04 8.98 8.98
C ASN A 9 11.95 7.67 8.17
N GLU A 10 11.00 7.56 7.23
CA GLU A 10 10.95 6.43 6.28
C GLU A 10 12.05 6.49 5.20
N LEU A 11 12.56 7.69 4.92
CA LEU A 11 13.65 7.91 3.98
C LEU A 11 14.99 7.41 4.52
N LYS A 12 15.21 7.38 5.85
CA LYS A 12 16.49 6.91 6.43
C LYS A 12 16.86 5.47 6.05
N GLY A 13 15.89 4.62 5.72
CA GLY A 13 16.14 3.26 5.19
C GLY A 13 15.97 3.12 3.67
N LYS A 14 15.44 4.13 2.97
CA LYS A 14 15.23 4.13 1.50
C LYS A 14 16.33 4.88 0.76
N GLY A 15 16.87 5.94 1.36
CA GLY A 15 17.92 6.79 0.77
C GLY A 15 19.28 6.11 0.62
N GLN A 16 19.47 4.95 1.22
CA GLN A 16 20.71 4.16 1.06
C GLN A 16 20.66 3.20 -0.14
N ILE A 17 19.47 2.98 -0.74
CA ILE A 17 19.31 2.07 -1.88
C ILE A 17 19.15 2.84 -3.18
N TYR A 18 18.43 3.97 -3.19
CA TYR A 18 18.17 4.73 -4.40
C TYR A 18 19.06 5.97 -4.49
N THR A 19 19.47 6.33 -5.69
CA THR A 19 20.18 7.59 -5.98
C THR A 19 19.24 8.79 -5.82
N PRO A 20 19.76 10.02 -5.66
CA PRO A 20 18.94 11.23 -5.62
C PRO A 20 18.00 11.37 -6.82
N GLU A 21 18.50 11.10 -8.02
CA GLU A 21 17.71 11.11 -9.26
C GLU A 21 16.57 10.07 -9.23
N GLN A 22 16.85 8.84 -8.78
CA GLN A 22 15.82 7.80 -8.63
C GLN A 22 14.76 8.18 -7.57
N LEU A 23 15.15 8.90 -6.52
CA LEU A 23 14.22 9.41 -5.51
C LEU A 23 13.32 10.51 -6.08
N GLU A 24 13.85 11.38 -6.95
CA GLU A 24 13.04 12.38 -7.67
C GLU A 24 12.07 11.72 -8.65
N MET A 25 12.52 10.72 -9.42
CA MET A 25 11.63 9.90 -10.26
C MET A 25 10.48 9.30 -9.44
N LEU A 26 10.79 8.72 -8.27
CA LEU A 26 9.77 8.16 -7.38
C LEU A 26 8.77 9.20 -6.84
N LYS A 27 9.23 10.44 -6.58
CA LYS A 27 8.35 11.54 -6.16
C LYS A 27 7.40 11.94 -7.29
N ALA A 28 7.94 12.18 -8.49
CA ALA A 28 7.14 12.51 -9.67
C ALA A 28 6.10 11.42 -9.99
N GLN A 29 6.50 10.14 -9.91
CA GLN A 29 5.57 9.02 -10.09
C GLN A 29 4.46 8.98 -9.04
N LYS A 30 4.78 9.31 -7.79
CA LYS A 30 3.79 9.38 -6.71
C LYS A 30 2.78 10.50 -6.97
N GLU A 31 3.25 11.67 -7.42
CA GLU A 31 2.40 12.81 -7.78
C GLU A 31 1.47 12.47 -8.95
N ALA A 32 1.99 11.84 -10.01
CA ALA A 32 1.19 11.39 -11.14
C ALA A 32 0.10 10.39 -10.69
N VAL A 33 0.42 9.44 -9.81
CA VAL A 33 -0.58 8.49 -9.25
C VAL A 33 -1.63 9.21 -8.40
N LEU A 34 -1.26 10.26 -7.67
CA LEU A 34 -2.21 11.05 -6.88
C LEU A 34 -3.15 11.85 -7.78
N GLN A 35 -2.64 12.54 -8.79
CA GLN A 35 -3.45 13.24 -9.79
C GLN A 35 -4.42 12.29 -10.48
N ASN A 36 -3.92 11.14 -10.94
CA ASN A 36 -4.72 10.07 -11.52
C ASN A 36 -5.83 9.56 -10.59
N ARG A 37 -5.58 9.55 -9.28
CA ARG A 37 -6.60 9.16 -8.30
C ARG A 37 -7.65 10.25 -8.12
N GLU A 38 -7.26 11.51 -8.01
CA GLU A 38 -8.18 12.62 -7.82
C GLU A 38 -9.07 12.83 -9.04
N GLU A 39 -8.50 12.77 -10.24
CA GLU A 39 -9.28 12.83 -11.47
C GLU A 39 -10.23 11.62 -11.63
N PHE A 40 -9.84 10.41 -11.21
CA PHE A 40 -10.78 9.28 -11.17
C PHE A 40 -11.95 9.55 -10.22
N LYS A 41 -11.67 10.07 -9.02
CA LYS A 41 -12.72 10.40 -8.05
C LYS A 41 -13.65 11.49 -8.58
N ALA A 42 -13.10 12.50 -9.24
CA ALA A 42 -13.88 13.58 -9.85
C ALA A 42 -14.79 13.07 -10.97
N SER A 43 -14.43 11.94 -11.61
CA SER A 43 -15.27 11.31 -12.63
C SER A 43 -16.42 10.47 -12.06
N LEU A 44 -16.49 10.24 -10.74
CA LEU A 44 -17.51 9.39 -10.13
C LEU A 44 -18.88 10.09 -10.08
N SER A 45 -19.94 9.35 -10.41
CA SER A 45 -21.32 9.81 -10.28
C SER A 45 -21.87 9.62 -8.86
N ASP A 46 -22.98 10.29 -8.53
CA ASP A 46 -23.65 10.16 -7.23
C ASP A 46 -24.05 8.71 -6.92
N GLU A 47 -24.51 7.96 -7.93
CA GLU A 47 -24.82 6.53 -7.79
C GLU A 47 -23.57 5.70 -7.43
N GLN A 48 -22.42 6.02 -8.03
CA GLN A 48 -21.15 5.37 -7.73
C GLN A 48 -20.63 5.73 -6.33
N LEU A 49 -20.83 6.96 -5.89
CA LEU A 49 -20.52 7.41 -4.54
C LEU A 49 -21.40 6.71 -3.49
N ALA A 50 -22.69 6.54 -3.77
CA ALA A 50 -23.61 5.80 -2.90
C ALA A 50 -23.17 4.33 -2.72
N ILE A 51 -22.70 3.67 -3.79
CA ILE A 51 -22.10 2.32 -3.68
C ILE A 51 -20.89 2.34 -2.74
N LEU A 52 -20.04 3.37 -2.83
CA LEU A 52 -18.84 3.47 -1.99
C LEU A 52 -19.15 3.63 -0.49
N GLU A 53 -20.26 4.28 -0.16
CA GLU A 53 -20.72 4.52 1.21
C GLU A 53 -21.55 3.37 1.80
N ASN A 54 -22.05 2.46 0.94
CA ASN A 54 -22.89 1.35 1.35
C ASN A 54 -22.16 0.40 2.33
N LYS A 55 -22.64 0.38 3.58
CA LYS A 55 -22.10 -0.43 4.69
C LYS A 55 -22.61 -1.88 4.71
N GLU A 56 -23.66 -2.19 3.97
CA GLU A 56 -24.21 -3.54 3.84
C GLU A 56 -23.34 -4.41 2.95
N LEU A 57 -22.68 -3.80 1.95
CA LEU A 57 -21.72 -4.48 1.09
C LEU A 57 -20.36 -4.63 1.75
N ASN A 58 -19.82 -5.84 1.67
CA ASN A 58 -18.43 -6.08 2.01
C ASN A 58 -17.50 -5.44 0.96
N ARG A 59 -16.19 -5.37 1.28
CA ARG A 59 -15.21 -4.69 0.43
C ARG A 59 -15.15 -5.23 -1.01
N LYS A 60 -15.30 -6.54 -1.22
CA LYS A 60 -15.25 -7.15 -2.55
C LYS A 60 -16.52 -6.87 -3.33
N GLU A 61 -17.68 -7.06 -2.70
CA GLU A 61 -18.98 -6.78 -3.29
C GLU A 61 -19.08 -5.31 -3.72
N ARG A 62 -18.64 -4.38 -2.87
CA ARG A 62 -18.58 -2.95 -3.18
C ARG A 62 -17.70 -2.66 -4.39
N GLN A 63 -16.56 -3.33 -4.50
CA GLN A 63 -15.64 -3.18 -5.63
C GLN A 63 -16.25 -3.71 -6.94
N GLU A 64 -16.96 -4.84 -6.87
CA GLU A 64 -17.64 -5.43 -8.02
C GLU A 64 -18.83 -4.58 -8.47
N ALA A 65 -19.67 -4.15 -7.53
CA ALA A 65 -20.79 -3.25 -7.78
C ALA A 65 -20.32 -1.93 -8.42
N LEU A 66 -19.26 -1.32 -7.88
CA LEU A 66 -18.70 -0.09 -8.42
C LEU A 66 -18.13 -0.30 -9.84
N ARG A 67 -17.47 -1.43 -10.10
CA ARG A 67 -16.93 -1.72 -11.44
C ARG A 67 -18.02 -1.96 -12.47
N ALA A 68 -19.13 -2.55 -12.06
CA ALA A 68 -20.27 -2.81 -12.93
C ALA A 68 -20.90 -1.50 -13.44
N THR A 69 -20.79 -0.41 -12.68
CA THR A 69 -21.34 0.90 -13.03
C THR A 69 -20.38 1.81 -13.81
N PHE A 70 -19.18 1.33 -14.17
CA PHE A 70 -18.23 2.17 -14.91
C PHE A 70 -18.68 2.45 -16.35
N THR A 71 -18.65 3.73 -16.71
CA THR A 71 -18.85 4.18 -18.09
C THR A 71 -17.64 3.83 -18.95
N ASP A 72 -17.82 3.82 -20.27
CA ASP A 72 -16.69 3.54 -21.18
C ASP A 72 -15.61 4.62 -21.07
N ALA A 73 -15.98 5.89 -20.91
CA ALA A 73 -15.04 6.97 -20.62
C ALA A 73 -14.23 6.72 -19.33
N GLN A 74 -14.85 6.22 -18.26
CA GLN A 74 -14.13 5.86 -17.03
C GLN A 74 -13.21 4.64 -17.22
N LYS A 75 -13.61 3.65 -18.04
CA LYS A 75 -12.76 2.49 -18.36
C LYS A 75 -11.55 2.90 -19.18
N ASP A 76 -11.73 3.75 -20.19
CA ASP A 76 -10.66 4.27 -21.03
C ASP A 76 -9.67 5.10 -20.22
N LEU A 77 -10.19 5.96 -19.33
CA LEU A 77 -9.39 6.72 -18.37
C LEU A 77 -8.52 5.82 -17.50
N LEU A 78 -9.08 4.73 -16.96
CA LEU A 78 -8.33 3.76 -16.16
C LEU A 78 -7.31 2.98 -17.00
N ALA A 79 -7.62 2.66 -18.25
CA ALA A 79 -6.73 1.95 -19.15
C ALA A 79 -5.51 2.81 -19.55
N ALA A 80 -5.73 4.07 -19.91
CA ALA A 80 -4.68 5.04 -20.21
C ALA A 80 -3.72 5.20 -19.03
N ARG A 81 -4.26 5.45 -17.83
CA ARG A 81 -3.46 5.56 -16.59
C ARG A 81 -2.68 4.30 -16.26
N LYS A 82 -3.26 3.13 -16.51
CA LYS A 82 -2.55 1.86 -16.32
C LYS A 82 -1.35 1.75 -17.26
N ALA A 83 -1.47 2.23 -18.50
CA ALA A 83 -0.38 2.27 -19.45
C ALA A 83 0.72 3.26 -19.01
N GLU A 84 0.35 4.47 -18.60
CA GLU A 84 1.29 5.48 -18.08
C GLU A 84 2.08 4.96 -16.88
N ILE A 85 1.39 4.40 -15.88
CA ILE A 85 2.03 3.82 -14.69
C ILE A 85 2.96 2.67 -15.07
N LYS A 86 2.64 1.91 -16.13
CA LYS A 86 3.51 0.84 -16.62
C LYS A 86 4.80 1.42 -17.19
N VAL A 87 4.73 2.44 -18.04
CA VAL A 87 5.89 3.14 -18.61
C VAL A 87 6.77 3.71 -17.51
N LEU A 88 6.19 4.46 -16.57
CA LEU A 88 6.91 5.03 -15.42
C LEU A 88 7.65 3.95 -14.61
N LYS A 89 7.02 2.79 -14.39
CA LYS A 89 7.67 1.66 -13.70
C LYS A 89 8.82 1.06 -14.50
N GLU A 90 8.71 1.03 -15.82
CA GLU A 90 9.75 0.51 -16.71
C GLU A 90 10.97 1.46 -16.74
N GLU A 91 10.73 2.77 -16.84
CA GLU A 91 11.78 3.79 -16.73
C GLU A 91 12.54 3.70 -15.41
N LEU A 92 11.83 3.62 -14.29
CA LEU A 92 12.49 3.42 -12.99
C LEU A 92 13.24 2.08 -12.93
N ARG A 93 12.69 1.00 -13.49
CA ARG A 93 13.39 -0.29 -13.51
C ARG A 93 14.67 -0.27 -14.34
N ALA A 94 14.71 0.54 -15.39
CA ALA A 94 15.88 0.72 -16.23
C ALA A 94 17.02 1.41 -15.46
N THR A 95 16.70 2.30 -14.51
CA THR A 95 17.71 2.98 -13.70
C THR A 95 18.20 2.14 -12.51
N ILE A 96 17.47 1.10 -12.09
CA ILE A 96 17.84 0.27 -10.94
C ILE A 96 18.96 -0.72 -11.29
N THR A 97 20.09 -0.62 -10.60
CA THR A 97 21.25 -1.53 -10.74
C THR A 97 21.02 -2.89 -10.09
N ASP A 98 21.82 -3.90 -10.44
CA ASP A 98 21.69 -5.23 -9.86
C ASP A 98 22.01 -5.26 -8.36
N GLU A 99 22.94 -4.44 -7.88
CA GLU A 99 23.21 -4.25 -6.45
C GLU A 99 21.99 -3.68 -5.72
N GLN A 100 21.35 -2.66 -6.29
CA GLN A 100 20.11 -2.10 -5.75
C GLN A 100 18.99 -3.15 -5.75
N ARG A 101 18.86 -3.98 -6.80
CA ARG A 101 17.89 -5.09 -6.85
C ARG A 101 18.15 -6.11 -5.73
N GLN A 102 19.41 -6.47 -5.49
CA GLN A 102 19.77 -7.39 -4.42
C GLN A 102 19.47 -6.79 -3.05
N ALA A 103 19.82 -5.53 -2.82
CA ALA A 103 19.51 -4.81 -1.58
C ALA A 103 17.98 -4.77 -1.32
N LEU A 104 17.17 -4.50 -2.36
CA LEU A 104 15.71 -4.53 -2.26
C LEU A 104 15.17 -5.94 -1.93
N ARG A 105 15.72 -6.99 -2.53
CA ARG A 105 15.35 -8.38 -2.23
C ARG A 105 15.67 -8.74 -0.78
N GLN A 106 16.85 -8.38 -0.30
CA GLN A 106 17.25 -8.63 1.10
C GLN A 106 16.37 -7.87 2.07
N ARG A 107 16.11 -6.58 1.81
CA ARG A 107 15.20 -5.77 2.61
C ARG A 107 13.80 -6.40 2.68
N ARG A 108 13.29 -6.92 1.56
CA ARG A 108 11.99 -7.60 1.51
C ARG A 108 11.98 -8.88 2.35
N LYS A 109 13.05 -9.68 2.28
CA LYS A 109 13.23 -10.90 3.10
C LYS A 109 13.27 -10.56 4.58
N GLN A 110 14.07 -9.57 4.97
CA GLN A 110 14.17 -9.10 6.36
C GLN A 110 12.83 -8.60 6.89
N MET A 111 12.09 -7.80 6.11
CA MET A 111 10.76 -7.33 6.50
C MET A 111 9.78 -8.50 6.72
N LYS A 112 9.76 -9.48 5.82
CA LYS A 112 8.92 -10.69 5.97
C LYS A 112 9.27 -11.45 7.26
N ASN A 113 10.56 -11.64 7.54
CA ASN A 113 11.01 -12.30 8.76
C ASN A 113 10.59 -11.51 10.01
N ARG A 114 10.73 -10.18 10.00
CA ARG A 114 10.27 -9.32 11.11
C ARG A 114 8.78 -9.48 11.37
N LEU A 115 7.96 -9.48 10.32
CA LEU A 115 6.51 -9.67 10.44
C LEU A 115 6.17 -11.06 11.02
N ARG A 116 6.85 -12.11 10.56
CA ARG A 116 6.69 -13.46 11.10
C ARG A 116 7.05 -13.53 12.59
N ASN A 117 8.23 -13.02 12.96
CA ASN A 117 8.69 -13.02 14.34
C ASN A 117 7.75 -12.20 15.25
N MET A 118 7.19 -11.10 14.75
CA MET A 118 6.19 -10.30 15.49
C MET A 118 4.89 -11.07 15.71
N LYS A 119 4.44 -11.84 14.71
CA LYS A 119 3.26 -12.71 14.83
C LYS A 119 3.49 -13.81 15.86
N GLU A 120 4.62 -14.51 15.78
CA GLU A 120 5.00 -15.56 16.74
C GLU A 120 5.10 -15.01 18.17
N ARG A 121 5.71 -13.82 18.35
CA ARG A 121 5.75 -13.15 19.67
C ARG A 121 4.37 -12.80 20.19
N LYS A 122 3.46 -12.34 19.32
CA LYS A 122 2.08 -12.00 19.71
C LYS A 122 1.32 -13.25 20.15
N GLU A 123 1.48 -14.36 19.43
CA GLU A 123 0.88 -15.65 19.79
C GLU A 123 1.40 -16.15 21.14
N GLN A 124 2.72 -16.14 21.35
CA GLN A 124 3.31 -16.50 22.64
C GLN A 124 2.83 -15.61 23.80
N PHE A 125 2.63 -14.31 23.53
CA PHE A 125 2.11 -13.38 24.54
C PHE A 125 0.66 -13.69 24.91
N GLU A 126 -0.20 -13.95 23.93
CA GLU A 126 -1.59 -14.34 24.18
C GLU A 126 -1.67 -15.68 24.92
N GLU A 127 -0.86 -16.67 24.55
CA GLU A 127 -0.78 -17.95 25.25
C GLU A 127 -0.38 -17.78 26.74
N ARG A 128 0.68 -17.01 27.01
CA ARG A 128 1.10 -16.68 28.39
C ARG A 128 -0.01 -15.99 29.17
N LYS A 129 -0.74 -15.08 28.54
CA LYS A 129 -1.86 -14.35 29.14
C LYS A 129 -3.02 -15.29 29.47
N GLN A 130 -3.34 -16.25 28.60
CA GLN A 130 -4.37 -17.26 28.89
C GLN A 130 -3.94 -18.18 30.03
N ASN A 131 -2.72 -18.71 29.98
CA ASN A 131 -2.17 -19.55 31.05
C ASN A 131 -2.18 -18.83 32.41
N TRP A 132 -1.87 -17.53 32.44
CA TRP A 132 -1.94 -16.72 33.67
C TRP A 132 -3.39 -16.57 34.19
N LYS A 133 -4.36 -16.32 33.30
CA LYS A 133 -5.78 -16.25 33.67
C LYS A 133 -6.29 -17.58 34.24
N GLU A 134 -5.91 -18.69 33.62
CA GLU A 134 -6.30 -20.03 34.09
C GLU A 134 -5.71 -20.34 35.46
N ARG A 135 -4.44 -20.00 35.71
CA ARG A 135 -3.80 -20.19 37.03
C ARG A 135 -4.48 -19.35 38.11
N LYS A 136 -4.87 -18.11 37.81
CA LYS A 136 -5.65 -17.28 38.75
C LYS A 136 -7.01 -17.88 39.07
N LYS A 137 -7.69 -18.48 38.09
CA LYS A 137 -9.00 -19.13 38.28
C LYS A 137 -8.92 -20.44 39.07
N LYS A 138 -7.78 -21.13 39.08
CA LYS A 138 -7.56 -22.37 39.85
C LYS A 138 -7.11 -22.13 41.29
N ASN A 139 -6.54 -20.96 41.59
CA ASN A 139 -5.97 -20.62 42.90
C ASN A 139 -6.84 -19.65 43.73
N GLY A 140 -8.05 -19.34 43.27
CA GLY A 140 -9.06 -18.56 44.01
C GLY A 140 -10.39 -19.29 43.97
#